data_AF-A0A3D5FS35-F1
#
_entry.id   AF-A0A3D5FS35-F1
#
_cell.length_a   1.000
_cell.length_b   1.000
_cell.length_c   1.000
_cell.angle_alpha   90.00
_cell.angle_beta   90.00
_cell.angle_gamma   90.00
#
_symmetry.space_group_name_H-M   'P 1'
#
loop_
_entity.id
_entity.type
_entity.pdbx_description
1 polymer ?
#
loop_
_entity_poly.entity_id
_entity_poly.type
_entity_poly.pdbx_seq_one_letter_code
_entity_poly.pdbx_strand_id
1 'polypeptide(L)' 'LGVSEQTYYRWRKEYGGLRLDQAKRLKTLEQENDRLKRIVADQALDNAILKEVASGKF' A
#
# COMPACT_ATOMS: atom_id res chain seq x y z
N LEU A 1 -7.33 15.83 -35.32
CA LEU A 1 -7.50 16.00 -33.86
C LEU A 1 -6.66 17.20 -33.44
N GLY A 2 -7.27 18.38 -33.36
CA GLY A 2 -6.59 19.66 -33.15
C GLY A 2 -6.63 20.08 -31.69
N VAL A 3 -5.55 19.83 -30.96
CA VAL A 3 -5.32 20.41 -29.63
C VAL A 3 -4.15 21.37 -29.78
N SER A 4 -4.30 22.62 -29.34
CA SER A 4 -3.20 23.58 -29.40
C SER A 4 -2.07 23.16 -28.46
N GLU A 5 -0.83 23.43 -28.86
CA GLU A 5 0.35 23.05 -28.09
C GLU A 5 0.31 23.60 -26.66
N GLN A 6 -0.20 24.83 -26.49
CA GLN A 6 -0.42 25.45 -25.19
C GLN A 6 -1.42 24.67 -24.31
N THR A 7 -2.48 24.14 -24.90
CA THR A 7 -3.48 23.33 -24.20
C THR A 7 -2.86 22.00 -23.74
N TYR A 8 -2.03 21.39 -24.60
CA TYR A 8 -1.27 20.18 -24.25
C TYR A 8 -0.31 20.40 -23.08
N TYR A 9 0.50 21.47 -23.11
CA TYR A 9 1.44 21.77 -22.02
C TYR A 9 0.72 22.09 -20.71
N ARG A 10 -0.42 22.79 -20.75
CA ARG A 10 -1.25 23.04 -19.55
C ARG A 10 -1.73 21.74 -18.92
N TRP A 11 -2.31 20.83 -19.70
CA TRP A 11 -2.77 19.53 -19.19
C TRP A 11 -1.63 18.64 -18.69
N ARG A 12 -0.47 18.68 -19.35
CA ARG A 12 0.72 17.96 -18.86
C ARG A 12 1.19 18.49 -17.50
N LYS A 13 1.17 19.81 -17.30
CA LYS A 13 1.53 20.42 -16.01
C LYS A 13 0.51 20.06 -14.92
N GLU A 14 -0.77 20.13 -15.24
CA GLU A 14 -1.87 19.99 -14.28
C GLU A 14 -2.12 18.53 -13.88
N TYR A 15 -2.05 17.60 -14.84
CA TYR A 15 -2.38 16.19 -14.61
C TYR A 15 -1.18 15.24 -14.66
N GLY A 16 -0.03 15.68 -15.18
CA GLY A 16 1.17 14.85 -15.29
C GLY A 16 1.78 14.50 -13.94
N GLY A 17 1.89 15.48 -13.03
CA GLY A 17 2.38 15.27 -11.67
C GLY A 17 1.41 14.47 -10.80
N LEU A 18 0.11 14.78 -10.91
CA LEU A 18 -0.94 14.12 -10.12
C LEU A 18 -0.93 12.60 -10.28
N ARG A 19 -0.78 12.10 -11.51
CA ARG A 19 -0.72 10.65 -11.77
C ARG A 19 0.53 10.01 -11.15
N LEU A 20 1.67 10.69 -11.19
CA LEU A 20 2.92 10.20 -10.62
C LEU A 20 2.84 10.14 -9.10
N ASP A 21 2.27 11.17 -8.47
CA ASP A 21 2.08 11.23 -7.02
C ASP A 21 1.11 10.15 -6.53
N GLN A 22 0.02 9.91 -7.26
CA GLN A 22 -0.91 8.83 -6.99
C GLN A 22 -0.22 7.45 -7.07
N ALA A 23 0.58 7.21 -8.12
CA ALA A 23 1.34 5.96 -8.27
C ALA A 23 2.36 5.76 -7.14
N LYS A 24 3.05 6.84 -6.72
CA LYS A 24 3.99 6.80 -5.59
C LYS A 24 3.27 6.45 -4.28
N ARG A 25 2.13 7.09 -4.02
CA ARG A 25 1.31 6.80 -2.84
C ARG A 25 0.80 5.36 -2.83
N LEU A 26 0.36 4.84 -3.98
CA LEU A 26 -0.08 3.45 -4.10
C LEU A 26 1.04 2.48 -3.74
N LYS A 27 2.25 2.67 -4.29
CA LYS A 27 3.41 1.83 -3.98
C LYS A 27 3.77 1.85 -2.49
N THR A 28 3.71 3.02 -1.85
CA THR A 28 3.95 3.12 -0.39
C THR A 28 2.88 2.38 0.42
N LEU A 29 1.61 2.49 0.03
CA LEU A 29 0.51 1.76 0.70
C LEU A 29 0.63 0.25 0.51
N GLU A 30 1.03 -0.23 -0.67
CA GLU A 30 1.27 -1.65 -0.93
C GLU A 30 2.39 -2.19 -0.03
N GLN A 31 3.51 -1.46 0.06
CA GLN A 31 4.63 -1.85 0.92
C GLN A 31 4.24 -1.92 2.40
N GLU A 32 3.48 -0.93 2.89
CA GLU A 32 3.02 -0.92 4.27
C GLU A 32 1.99 -2.03 4.52
N ASN A 33 1.09 -2.30 3.57
CA ASN A 33 0.14 -3.39 3.67
C ASN A 33 0.84 -4.75 3.80
N ASP A 34 1.87 -4.98 2.98
CA ASP A 34 2.67 -6.21 3.06
C ASP A 34 3.39 -6.35 4.39
N ARG A 35 3.95 -5.25 4.91
CA ARG A 35 4.58 -5.22 6.23
C ARG A 35 3.57 -5.55 7.33
N LEU A 36 2.40 -4.91 7.31
CA LEU A 36 1.35 -5.13 8.30
C LEU A 36 0.82 -6.57 8.25
N LYS A 37 0.64 -7.15 7.07
CA LYS A 37 0.23 -8.55 6.93
C LYS A 37 1.21 -9.53 7.59
N ARG A 38 2.52 -9.32 7.43
CA ARG A 38 3.54 -10.15 8.11
C ARG A 38 3.43 -10.02 9.63
N ILE A 39 3.37 -8.80 10.14
CA ILE A 39 3.25 -8.55 11.59
C ILE A 39 1.99 -9.23 12.16
N VAL A 40 0.85 -9.11 11.47
CA VAL A 40 -0.40 -9.74 11.90
C VAL A 40 -0.30 -11.26 11.87
N ALA A 41 0.34 -11.84 10.86
CA ALA A 41 0.54 -13.29 10.78
C ALA A 41 1.43 -13.80 11.93
N ASP A 42 2.55 -13.12 12.20
CA ASP A 42 3.47 -13.46 13.28
C ASP A 42 2.75 -13.36 14.64
N GLN A 43 2.02 -12.28 14.88
CA GLN A 43 1.21 -12.09 16.09
C GLN A 43 0.11 -13.16 16.23
N ALA A 44 -0.53 -13.55 15.13
CA ALA A 44 -1.54 -14.60 15.16
C ALA A 44 -0.94 -15.95 15.55
N LEU A 45 0.26 -16.25 15.07
CA LEU A 45 1.01 -17.45 15.43
C LEU A 45 1.38 -17.45 16.93
N ASP A 46 1.97 -16.36 17.42
CA ASP A 46 2.33 -16.22 18.83
C ASP A 46 1.11 -16.37 19.74
N ASN A 47 -0.01 -15.73 19.38
CA ASN A 47 -1.26 -15.85 20.11
C ASN A 47 -1.81 -17.28 20.11
N ALA A 48 -1.68 -18.01 19.00
CA ALA A 48 -2.09 -19.41 18.94
C ALA A 48 -1.25 -20.29 19.87
N ILE A 49 0.07 -20.12 19.86
CA ILE A 49 1.00 -20.83 20.75
C ILE A 49 0.68 -20.53 22.21
N LEU A 50 0.50 -19.26 22.58
CA LEU A 50 0.18 -18.87 23.95
C LEU A 50 -1.15 -19.47 24.43
N LYS A 51 -2.15 -19.53 23.55
CA LYS A 51 -3.44 -20.17 23.88
C LYS A 51 -3.30 -21.67 24.05
N GLU A 52 -2.52 -22.33 23.21
CA GLU A 52 -2.26 -23.77 23.34
C GLU A 52 -1.57 -24.07 24.68
N VAL A 53 -0.53 -23.31 25.02
CA VAL A 53 0.19 -23.41 26.31
C VAL A 53 -0.77 -23.20 27.48
N ALA A 54 -1.57 -22.14 27.44
CA ALA A 54 -2.54 -21.82 28.49
C ALA A 54 -3.66 -22.88 28.61
N SER A 55 -3.98 -23.58 27.52
CA SER A 55 -5.00 -24.65 27.53
C SER A 55 -4.53 -25.95 28.17
N GLY A 56 -3.25 -26.05 28.57
CA GLY A 56 -2.72 -27.17 29.37
C GLY A 56 -2.69 -28.51 28.64
N LYS A 57 -2.76 -28.52 27.30
CA LYS A 57 -2.57 -29.74 26.50
C LYS A 57 -1.08 -30.07 26.37
N PHE A 58 -0.49 -30.57 27.44
CA PHE A 58 0.81 -31.24 27.46
C PHE A 58 0.71 -32.53 28.27
#